data_AF-A0A1N6ZXD3-F1
#
_entry.id   AF-A0A1N6ZXD3-F1
#
_cell.length_a   1.000
_cell.length_b   1.000
_cell.length_c   1.000
_cell.angle_alpha   90.00
_cell.angle_beta   90.00
_cell.angle_gamma   90.00
#
_symmetry.space_group_name_H-M   'P 1'
#
loop_
_entity.id
_entity.type
_entity.pdbx_description
1 polymer ?
#
loop_
_entity_poly.entity_id
_entity_poly.type
_entity_poly.pdbx_seq_one_letter_code
_entity_poly.pdbx_strand_id
1 'polypeptide(L)'
;MFGNWKADKAQLASLEIITANVMIADKDLQIRYMNTAVKGLLQEVEADLRKELPRFDMQKLIGSNIDIFHKNPAHQRGMLAALRTQHRASIRVGKHTFDLIVTPITSGEKITGYVVEWANARDRLGNLDYRNQMEAISRVQAIIEFTPDGQVVTANQNFLDALGYRLEEIVGKNHSLFVDPAYAASPDYRTFWEELRAGRFQADEFIRIGKGGKRVVINASYNPILDDKGKVAKVVKFATNVTERVHAVETIGDGLSRLAGGDLTLRIDRPFVTEFEPLRNNFNEAVAQLGGTLSAVARAIGQIDSGTQEISHGAQDLSKRTEQQAASLEETAAALDEITANVNNASRRADEARGATETANNGAIHSGRIVADAVGAMARIEQSSNQISNIIGVIDEIAFQTNLLALNAGVEAARAGEAGKGFAVVAQEVRELAQRSAQAAKEIKDLIRNSSDEVKSGVKLVSETGDALKLIQGNISLVNEHMQAIASSAREQSVGLSEVNSAVNQMDQVTQQNAAMVEETNAASATLAQETETLRQLIARFELSGTASQAPRAAAPAPRSQPEPRSAAPAPRRAAIPATRGNTALKSDDWQEF
;
A
#
# COMPACT_ATOMS: atom_id res chain seq x y z
N MET A 1 116.58 14.59 45.28
CA MET A 1 116.78 13.60 44.19
C MET A 1 115.79 12.45 44.40
N PHE A 2 114.78 12.39 43.53
CA PHE A 2 113.74 11.36 43.31
C PHE A 2 113.50 10.28 44.38
N GLY A 3 112.39 10.39 45.13
CA GLY A 3 111.89 9.37 46.06
C GLY A 3 111.08 8.27 45.36
N ASN A 4 111.46 7.02 45.60
CA ASN A 4 111.07 5.77 44.93
C ASN A 4 109.56 5.44 44.93
N TRP A 5 108.99 5.26 43.74
CA TRP A 5 107.81 4.44 43.49
C TRP A 5 108.28 3.01 43.20
N LYS A 6 108.50 2.18 44.23
CA LYS A 6 108.73 0.74 44.06
C LYS A 6 107.43 0.01 44.34
N ALA A 7 106.52 0.01 43.35
CA ALA A 7 105.51 -1.04 43.31
C ALA A 7 106.23 -2.37 43.08
N ASP A 8 105.84 -3.41 43.81
CA ASP A 8 106.47 -4.72 43.69
C ASP A 8 106.27 -5.25 42.26
N LYS A 9 107.30 -5.82 41.63
CA LYS A 9 107.23 -6.24 40.21
C LYS A 9 106.07 -7.20 39.96
N ALA A 10 105.73 -8.02 40.96
CA ALA A 10 104.60 -8.94 40.94
C ALA A 10 103.23 -8.23 40.95
N GLN A 11 103.08 -7.11 41.66
CA GLN A 11 101.82 -6.35 41.71
C GLN A 11 101.52 -5.66 40.39
N LEU A 12 102.52 -5.04 39.76
CA LEU A 12 102.36 -4.45 38.43
C LEU A 12 102.08 -5.51 37.35
N ALA A 13 102.74 -6.67 37.43
CA ALA A 13 102.46 -7.80 36.54
C ALA A 13 101.02 -8.33 36.71
N SER A 14 100.49 -8.33 37.93
CA SER A 14 99.10 -8.73 38.20
C SER A 14 98.07 -7.74 37.65
N LEU A 15 98.33 -6.43 37.72
CA LEU A 15 97.47 -5.40 37.12
C LEU A 15 97.48 -5.44 35.58
N GLU A 16 98.57 -5.92 34.99
CA GLU A 16 98.70 -6.00 33.52
C GLU A 16 97.76 -7.05 32.91
N ILE A 17 97.42 -8.11 33.65
CA ILE A 17 96.66 -9.27 33.16
C ILE A 17 95.17 -9.28 33.54
N ILE A 18 94.71 -8.38 34.43
CA ILE A 18 93.29 -8.31 34.79
C ILE A 18 92.45 -7.69 33.66
N THR A 19 91.19 -8.11 33.57
CA THR A 19 90.24 -7.64 32.55
C THR A 19 89.64 -6.26 32.85
N ALA A 20 89.75 -5.78 34.10
CA ALA A 20 89.34 -4.42 34.44
C ALA A 20 90.23 -3.40 33.73
N ASN A 21 89.65 -2.35 33.14
CA ASN A 21 90.42 -1.32 32.45
C ASN A 21 90.96 -0.33 33.47
N VAL A 22 92.25 -0.43 33.81
CA VAL A 22 92.86 0.33 34.91
C VAL A 22 93.92 1.31 34.40
N MET A 23 93.75 2.58 34.75
CA MET A 23 94.73 3.66 34.58
C MET A 23 95.13 4.23 35.93
N ILE A 24 96.42 4.51 36.14
CA ILE A 24 96.93 5.08 37.39
C ILE A 24 97.68 6.37 37.09
N ALA A 25 97.32 7.43 37.79
CA ALA A 25 98.05 8.70 37.80
C ALA A 25 98.67 8.95 39.17
N ASP A 26 99.80 9.65 39.21
CA ASP A 26 100.42 10.07 40.47
C ASP A 26 99.71 11.28 41.10
N LYS A 27 100.21 11.74 42.25
CA LYS A 27 99.69 12.92 42.98
C LYS A 27 99.68 14.21 42.14
N ASP A 28 100.55 14.30 41.13
CA ASP A 28 100.67 15.44 40.23
C ASP A 28 99.80 15.25 38.97
N LEU A 29 98.94 14.22 38.99
CA LEU A 29 98.00 13.84 37.95
C LEU A 29 98.67 13.37 36.66
N GLN A 30 99.94 12.95 36.74
CA GLN A 30 100.65 12.36 35.60
C GLN A 30 100.35 10.88 35.50
N ILE A 31 99.92 10.43 34.32
CA ILE A 31 99.61 9.02 34.05
C ILE A 31 100.91 8.22 34.16
N ARG A 32 100.98 7.33 35.14
CA ARG A 32 102.15 6.48 35.40
C ARG A 32 101.99 5.08 34.83
N TYR A 33 100.75 4.60 34.75
CA TYR A 33 100.49 3.23 34.36
C TYR A 33 99.12 3.09 33.70
N MET A 34 99.06 2.16 32.74
CA MET A 34 97.85 1.71 32.07
C MET A 34 98.04 0.23 31.78
N ASN A 35 97.07 -0.60 32.14
CA ASN A 35 97.13 -2.01 31.80
C ASN A 35 96.73 -2.28 30.35
N THR A 36 96.91 -3.52 29.88
CA THR A 36 96.59 -3.92 28.51
C THR A 36 95.10 -3.71 28.19
N ALA A 37 94.19 -3.96 29.14
CA ALA A 37 92.75 -3.77 28.95
C ALA A 37 92.38 -2.30 28.63
N VAL A 38 92.79 -1.34 29.47
CA VAL A 38 92.47 0.08 29.23
C VAL A 38 93.17 0.63 27.98
N LYS A 39 94.35 0.11 27.64
CA LYS A 39 95.02 0.46 26.38
C LYS A 39 94.21 0.01 25.17
N GLY A 40 93.75 -1.24 25.18
CA GLY A 40 92.88 -1.78 24.13
C GLY A 40 91.58 -0.99 24.01
N LEU A 41 90.93 -0.69 25.13
CA LEU A 41 89.71 0.12 25.17
C LEU A 41 89.92 1.52 24.56
N LEU A 42 90.93 2.25 25.03
CA LEU A 42 91.18 3.62 24.57
C LEU A 42 91.67 3.68 23.13
N GLN A 43 92.36 2.63 22.64
CA GLN A 43 92.74 2.50 21.24
C GLN A 43 91.51 2.21 20.35
N GLU A 44 90.58 1.35 20.78
CA GLU A 44 89.33 1.08 20.07
C GLU A 44 88.50 2.35 19.89
N VAL A 45 88.42 3.19 20.94
CA VAL A 45 87.59 4.39 20.94
C VAL A 45 88.36 5.69 20.65
N GLU A 46 89.63 5.61 20.26
CA GLU A 46 90.50 6.77 20.04
C GLU A 46 89.91 7.74 19.00
N ALA A 47 89.35 7.22 17.91
CA ALA A 47 88.76 8.04 16.85
C ALA A 47 87.56 8.86 17.35
N ASP A 48 86.77 8.32 18.28
CA ASP A 48 85.64 9.02 18.89
C ASP A 48 86.10 9.96 20.01
N LEU A 49 87.10 9.58 20.80
CA LEU A 49 87.73 10.46 21.80
C LEU A 49 88.35 11.71 21.15
N ARG A 50 89.05 11.56 20.01
CA ARG A 50 89.67 12.68 19.29
C ARG A 50 88.66 13.71 18.78
N LYS A 51 87.41 13.33 18.52
CA LYS A 51 86.35 14.28 18.13
C LYS A 51 85.99 15.22 19.28
N GLU A 52 85.94 14.70 20.50
CA GLU A 52 85.58 15.47 21.70
C GLU A 52 86.80 16.14 22.37
N LEU A 53 87.97 15.53 22.20
CA LEU A 53 89.26 15.94 22.78
C LEU A 53 90.32 15.94 21.66
N PRO A 54 90.41 17.00 20.83
CA PRO A 54 91.27 17.03 19.65
C PRO A 54 92.78 16.84 19.92
N ARG A 55 93.21 17.04 21.17
CA ARG A 55 94.60 16.87 21.62
C ARG A 55 94.91 15.46 22.15
N PHE A 56 93.93 14.55 22.16
CA PHE A 56 94.09 13.19 22.63
C PHE A 56 94.92 12.35 21.65
N ASP A 57 96.01 11.75 22.14
CA ASP A 57 96.90 10.89 21.38
C ASP A 57 97.27 9.68 22.24
N MET A 58 96.75 8.50 21.87
CA MET A 58 96.89 7.27 22.65
C MET A 58 98.36 6.90 22.91
N GLN A 59 99.25 7.17 21.94
CA GLN A 59 100.67 6.82 22.03
C GLN A 59 101.44 7.69 23.03
N LYS A 60 100.88 8.83 23.44
CA LYS A 60 101.53 9.80 24.34
C LYS A 60 100.92 9.83 25.74
N LEU A 61 99.96 8.95 26.07
CA LEU A 61 99.25 9.02 27.34
C LEU A 61 100.14 8.74 28.56
N ILE A 62 101.01 7.74 28.50
CA ILE A 62 101.94 7.46 29.60
C ILE A 62 102.92 8.64 29.74
N GLY A 63 102.95 9.25 30.92
CA GLY A 63 103.73 10.45 31.23
C GLY A 63 103.02 11.77 30.93
N SER A 64 101.84 11.75 30.33
CA SER A 64 100.98 12.93 30.16
C SER A 64 100.07 13.15 31.37
N ASN A 65 99.54 14.36 31.53
CA ASN A 65 98.62 14.69 32.61
C ASN A 65 97.19 14.23 32.28
N ILE A 66 96.46 13.66 33.24
CA ILE A 66 95.06 13.21 33.03
C ILE A 66 94.09 14.35 32.67
N ASP A 67 94.48 15.61 32.86
CA ASP A 67 93.73 16.79 32.41
C ASP A 67 93.36 16.73 30.91
N ILE A 68 94.14 16.00 30.09
CA ILE A 68 93.84 15.79 28.67
C ILE A 68 92.46 15.15 28.41
N PHE A 69 91.89 14.46 29.41
CA PHE A 69 90.57 13.84 29.33
C PHE A 69 89.41 14.81 29.65
N HIS A 70 89.69 16.07 30.02
CA HIS A 70 88.68 17.03 30.46
C HIS A 70 88.75 18.37 29.73
N LYS A 71 87.56 18.91 29.37
CA LYS A 71 87.41 20.26 28.78
C LYS A 71 87.70 21.37 29.80
N ASN A 72 87.53 21.12 31.11
CA ASN A 72 87.85 22.03 32.21
C ASN A 72 88.75 21.34 33.26
N PRO A 73 90.08 21.36 33.07
CA PRO A 73 91.04 20.76 34.00
C PRO A 73 90.98 21.28 35.43
N ALA A 74 90.69 22.58 35.63
CA ALA A 74 90.66 23.19 36.96
C ALA A 74 89.56 22.57 37.85
N HIS A 75 88.40 22.26 37.27
CA HIS A 75 87.30 21.60 37.96
C HIS A 75 87.65 20.17 38.40
N GLN A 76 88.26 19.38 37.51
CA GLN A 76 88.71 18.02 37.82
C GLN A 76 89.74 18.02 38.95
N ARG A 77 90.73 18.91 38.89
CA ARG A 77 91.76 19.03 39.93
C ARG A 77 91.15 19.32 41.31
N GLY A 78 90.17 20.24 41.36
CA GLY A 78 89.45 20.56 42.61
C GLY A 78 88.67 19.38 43.17
N MET A 79 87.95 18.65 42.31
CA MET A 79 87.21 17.45 42.69
C MET A 79 88.14 16.35 43.22
N LEU A 80 89.24 16.07 42.51
CA LEU A 80 90.19 15.02 42.91
C LEU A 80 90.88 15.35 44.24
N ALA A 81 91.26 16.61 44.47
CA ALA A 81 91.87 17.02 45.74
C ALA A 81 90.93 16.87 46.96
N ALA A 82 89.62 17.04 46.75
CA ALA A 82 88.60 16.84 47.79
C ALA A 82 88.19 15.37 47.97
N LEU A 83 88.61 14.48 47.07
CA LEU A 83 88.18 13.08 47.06
C LEU A 83 88.76 12.32 48.26
N ARG A 84 87.90 11.59 48.99
CA ARG A 84 88.29 10.77 50.15
C ARG A 84 87.95 9.29 49.96
N THR A 85 86.87 9.01 49.24
CA THR A 85 86.40 7.66 48.87
C THR A 85 86.26 7.57 47.35
N GLN A 86 85.86 6.41 46.84
CA GLN A 86 85.62 6.21 45.41
C GLN A 86 84.51 7.13 44.88
N HIS A 87 84.75 7.77 43.72
CA HIS A 87 83.74 8.52 42.96
C HIS A 87 83.40 7.78 41.66
N ARG A 88 82.11 7.73 41.32
CA ARG A 88 81.61 7.10 40.11
C ARG A 88 80.86 8.12 39.26
N ALA A 89 81.17 8.15 37.97
CA ALA A 89 80.48 8.97 36.98
C ALA A 89 80.26 8.18 35.69
N SER A 90 79.16 8.44 34.98
CA SER A 90 78.96 7.91 33.63
C SER A 90 79.23 9.01 32.62
N ILE A 91 80.04 8.72 31.60
CA ILE A 91 80.31 9.65 30.50
C ILE A 91 79.92 9.02 29.17
N ARG A 92 79.57 9.87 28.20
CA ARG A 92 79.28 9.46 26.83
C ARG A 92 80.35 10.02 25.90
N VAL A 93 80.95 9.16 25.10
CA VAL A 93 81.96 9.51 24.09
C VAL A 93 81.56 8.85 22.78
N GLY A 94 81.18 9.66 21.78
CA GLY A 94 80.59 9.15 20.55
C GLY A 94 79.38 8.25 20.83
N LYS A 95 79.43 7.01 20.33
CA LYS A 95 78.41 5.98 20.55
C LYS A 95 78.58 5.16 21.84
N HIS A 96 79.68 5.36 22.57
CA HIS A 96 80.04 4.57 23.74
C HIS A 96 79.62 5.29 25.03
N THR A 97 79.22 4.52 26.04
CA THR A 97 78.99 5.04 27.40
C THR A 97 79.90 4.28 28.36
N PHE A 98 80.66 5.03 29.14
CA PHE A 98 81.62 4.50 30.10
C PHE A 98 81.22 4.88 31.51
N ASP A 99 81.25 3.91 32.41
CA ASP A 99 81.24 4.14 33.83
C ASP A 99 82.69 4.30 34.29
N LEU A 100 83.03 5.53 34.69
CA LEU A 100 84.32 5.90 35.26
C LEU A 100 84.25 5.77 36.77
N ILE A 101 85.23 5.10 37.34
CA ILE A 101 85.34 4.92 38.77
C ILE A 101 86.73 5.39 39.20
N VAL A 102 86.78 6.52 39.91
CA VAL A 102 88.03 7.11 40.38
C VAL A 102 88.19 6.81 41.87
N THR A 103 89.32 6.21 42.24
CA THR A 103 89.64 5.85 43.62
C THR A 103 90.98 6.47 44.02
N PRO A 104 91.07 7.26 45.10
CA PRO A 104 92.34 7.84 45.54
C PRO A 104 93.25 6.75 46.13
N ILE A 105 94.53 6.76 45.77
CA ILE A 105 95.57 5.91 46.36
C ILE A 105 96.19 6.66 47.54
N THR A 106 96.13 6.12 48.74
CA THR A 106 96.67 6.75 49.95
C THR A 106 97.87 5.97 50.52
N SER A 107 98.82 6.70 51.09
CA SER A 107 99.91 6.15 51.91
C SER A 107 99.90 6.89 53.23
N GLY A 108 99.30 6.29 54.27
CA GLY A 108 98.87 7.03 55.46
C GLY A 108 97.71 7.98 55.13
N GLU A 109 97.71 9.20 55.68
CA GLU A 109 96.68 10.22 55.42
C GLU A 109 96.89 11.01 54.10
N LYS A 110 97.96 10.73 53.36
CA LYS A 110 98.33 11.48 52.16
C LYS A 110 97.94 10.74 50.89
N ILE A 111 97.26 11.43 49.98
CA ILE A 111 96.99 10.93 48.62
C ILE A 111 98.30 10.93 47.83
N THR A 112 98.64 9.77 47.27
CA THR A 112 99.85 9.52 46.49
C THR A 112 99.58 9.32 45.00
N GLY A 113 98.31 9.13 44.62
CA GLY A 113 97.86 9.02 43.24
C GLY A 113 96.37 8.70 43.14
N TYR A 114 95.90 8.38 41.95
CA TYR A 114 94.51 8.00 41.67
C TYR A 114 94.48 6.81 40.73
N VAL A 115 93.63 5.83 41.04
CA VAL A 115 93.24 4.76 40.11
C VAL A 115 91.95 5.17 39.43
N VAL A 116 91.91 5.08 38.10
CA VAL A 116 90.71 5.22 37.30
C VAL A 116 90.41 3.88 36.65
N GLU A 117 89.27 3.31 37.00
CA GLU A 117 88.71 2.14 36.33
C GLU A 117 87.68 2.60 35.30
N TRP A 118 87.78 2.06 34.08
CA TRP A 118 86.81 2.25 33.01
C TRP A 118 85.97 0.98 32.83
N ALA A 119 84.65 1.08 32.98
CA ALA A 119 83.73 -0.01 32.68
C ALA A 119 82.81 0.38 31.53
N ASN A 120 82.57 -0.54 30.60
CA ASN A 120 81.59 -0.33 29.55
C ASN A 120 80.18 -0.40 30.16
N ALA A 121 79.39 0.67 30.03
CA ALA A 121 78.04 0.72 30.58
C ALA A 121 77.00 -0.03 29.72
N ARG A 122 77.40 -0.63 28.58
CA ARG A 122 76.53 -1.32 27.62
C ARG A 122 75.63 -2.35 28.28
N ASP A 123 76.17 -3.22 29.13
CA ASP A 123 75.38 -4.30 29.75
C ASP A 123 74.42 -3.75 30.80
N ARG A 124 74.87 -2.75 31.60
CA ARG A 124 74.01 -2.07 32.58
C ARG A 124 72.84 -1.34 31.90
N LEU A 125 73.11 -0.61 30.82
CA LEU A 125 72.09 0.12 30.07
C LEU A 125 71.18 -0.82 29.28
N GLY A 126 71.70 -1.91 28.72
CA GLY A 126 70.90 -2.97 28.09
C GLY A 126 69.94 -3.61 29.10
N ASN A 127 70.43 -3.96 30.30
CA ASN A 127 69.59 -4.49 31.37
C ASN A 127 68.53 -3.48 31.83
N LEU A 128 68.84 -2.18 31.87
CA LEU A 128 67.86 -1.14 32.18
C LEU A 128 66.79 -1.02 31.09
N ASP A 129 67.19 -1.08 29.83
CA ASP A 129 66.27 -1.03 28.68
C ASP A 129 65.32 -2.24 28.68
N TYR A 130 65.85 -3.47 28.87
CA TYR A 130 65.02 -4.67 28.99
C TYR A 130 64.03 -4.59 30.17
N ARG A 131 64.45 -4.03 31.30
CA ARG A 131 63.55 -3.80 32.44
C ARG A 131 62.44 -2.80 32.10
N ASN A 132 62.78 -1.69 31.46
CA ASN A 132 61.80 -0.67 31.07
C ASN A 132 60.80 -1.21 30.04
N GLN A 133 61.26 -2.03 29.09
CA GLN A 133 60.39 -2.71 28.12
C GLN A 133 59.44 -3.69 28.83
N MET A 134 59.94 -4.50 29.77
CA MET A 134 59.11 -5.42 30.55
C MET A 134 58.06 -4.69 31.39
N GLU A 135 58.44 -3.56 32.00
CA GLU A 135 57.50 -2.72 32.74
C GLU A 135 56.42 -2.14 31.82
N ALA A 136 56.79 -1.66 30.63
CA ALA A 136 55.84 -1.18 29.63
C ALA A 136 54.82 -2.26 29.22
N ILE A 137 55.27 -3.50 29.00
CA ILE A 137 54.38 -4.64 28.71
C ILE A 137 53.48 -4.95 29.91
N SER A 138 54.04 -4.97 31.12
CA SER A 138 53.30 -5.23 32.36
C SER A 138 52.19 -4.20 32.65
N ARG A 139 52.29 -2.98 32.12
CA ARG A 139 51.23 -1.97 32.29
C ARG A 139 49.98 -2.29 31.46
N VAL A 140 50.12 -2.97 30.33
CA VAL A 140 49.02 -3.17 29.36
C VAL A 140 48.50 -4.61 29.36
N GLN A 141 49.32 -5.59 29.71
CA GLN A 141 48.95 -7.01 29.66
C GLN A 141 48.93 -7.65 31.05
N ALA A 142 48.11 -8.68 31.21
CA ALA A 142 48.18 -9.58 32.34
C ALA A 142 49.38 -10.51 32.18
N ILE A 143 50.27 -10.54 33.18
CA ILE A 143 51.49 -11.34 33.18
C ILE A 143 51.50 -12.24 34.41
N ILE A 144 51.85 -13.50 34.21
CA ILE A 144 52.09 -14.47 35.28
C ILE A 144 53.23 -15.40 34.89
N GLU A 145 54.09 -15.71 35.86
CA GLU A 145 55.22 -16.59 35.70
C GLU A 145 54.98 -17.91 36.44
N PHE A 146 55.38 -19.01 35.81
CA PHE A 146 55.31 -20.34 36.37
C PHE A 146 56.67 -21.03 36.35
N THR A 147 56.88 -21.95 37.28
CA THR A 147 57.92 -22.97 37.17
C THR A 147 57.60 -23.92 36.01
N PRO A 148 58.58 -24.73 35.52
CA PRO A 148 58.31 -25.72 34.48
C PRO A 148 57.25 -26.78 34.85
N ASP A 149 56.96 -26.95 36.14
CA ASP A 149 55.92 -27.84 36.66
C ASP A 149 54.58 -27.12 36.93
N GLY A 150 54.48 -25.87 36.51
CA GLY A 150 53.25 -25.08 36.57
C GLY A 150 52.95 -24.43 37.92
N GLN A 151 53.92 -24.33 38.84
CA GLN A 151 53.73 -23.58 40.08
C GLN A 151 53.89 -22.08 39.84
N VAL A 152 53.01 -21.25 40.38
CA VAL A 152 53.06 -19.79 40.22
C VAL A 152 54.28 -19.23 40.97
N VAL A 153 55.09 -18.46 40.26
CA VAL A 153 56.23 -17.72 40.80
C VAL A 153 55.81 -16.30 41.18
N THR A 154 55.19 -15.58 40.25
CA THR A 154 54.70 -14.21 40.45
C THR A 154 53.65 -13.85 39.40
N ALA A 155 52.85 -12.81 39.65
CA ALA A 155 51.90 -12.27 38.70
C ALA A 155 51.76 -10.75 38.87
N ASN A 156 51.43 -10.04 37.80
CA ASN A 156 51.17 -8.60 37.87
C ASN A 156 49.71 -8.27 38.20
N GLN A 157 49.44 -7.00 38.49
CA GLN A 157 48.11 -6.55 38.92
C GLN A 157 47.01 -6.83 37.88
N ASN A 158 47.31 -6.66 36.59
CA ASN A 158 46.38 -6.95 35.50
C ASN A 158 45.88 -8.41 35.52
N PHE A 159 46.76 -9.38 35.83
CA PHE A 159 46.37 -10.78 35.97
C PHE A 159 45.50 -11.02 37.21
N LEU A 160 45.90 -10.41 38.33
CA LEU A 160 45.19 -10.52 39.61
C LEU A 160 43.77 -9.95 39.52
N ASP A 161 43.61 -8.78 38.90
CA ASP A 161 42.31 -8.13 38.70
C ASP A 161 41.41 -8.94 37.77
N ALA A 162 41.97 -9.50 36.69
CA ALA A 162 41.20 -10.31 35.75
C ALA A 162 40.57 -11.55 36.42
N LEU A 163 41.34 -12.25 37.26
CA LEU A 163 40.89 -13.49 37.91
C LEU A 163 40.37 -13.29 39.35
N GLY A 164 40.52 -12.12 39.95
CA GLY A 164 40.02 -11.78 41.28
C GLY A 164 40.80 -12.38 42.45
N TYR A 165 42.08 -12.69 42.26
CA TYR A 165 42.97 -13.22 43.32
C TYR A 165 43.94 -12.16 43.82
N ARG A 166 44.44 -12.31 45.06
CA ARG A 166 45.65 -11.61 45.52
C ARG A 166 46.89 -12.46 45.25
N LEU A 167 48.06 -11.83 45.08
CA LEU A 167 49.30 -12.53 44.75
C LEU A 167 49.65 -13.63 45.75
N GLU A 168 49.56 -13.32 47.04
CA GLU A 168 49.79 -14.24 48.17
C GLU A 168 48.86 -15.48 48.17
N GLU A 169 47.70 -15.42 47.51
CA GLU A 169 46.77 -16.54 47.43
C GLU A 169 47.17 -17.57 46.36
N ILE A 170 47.98 -17.15 45.38
CA ILE A 170 48.30 -17.96 44.20
C ILE A 170 49.77 -18.37 44.12
N VAL A 171 50.70 -17.63 44.72
CA VAL A 171 52.14 -17.99 44.71
C VAL A 171 52.34 -19.38 45.30
N GLY A 172 53.13 -20.21 44.60
CA GLY A 172 53.38 -21.61 44.95
C GLY A 172 52.23 -22.57 44.65
N LYS A 173 51.04 -22.09 44.24
CA LYS A 173 49.94 -22.96 43.78
C LYS A 173 50.18 -23.39 42.34
N ASN A 174 49.58 -24.51 41.95
CA ASN A 174 49.66 -24.99 40.56
C ASN A 174 48.68 -24.23 39.65
N HIS A 175 49.05 -24.06 38.38
CA HIS A 175 48.20 -23.51 37.33
C HIS A 175 46.82 -24.17 37.22
N SER A 176 46.70 -25.44 37.65
CA SER A 176 45.42 -26.16 37.75
C SER A 176 44.34 -25.39 38.52
N LEU A 177 44.74 -24.49 39.43
CA LEU A 177 43.84 -23.59 40.16
C LEU A 177 42.99 -22.70 39.24
N PHE A 178 43.49 -22.34 38.06
CA PHE A 178 42.88 -21.37 37.15
C PHE A 178 42.08 -22.03 36.01
N VAL A 179 41.90 -23.33 36.01
CA VAL A 179 41.19 -24.05 34.93
C VAL A 179 40.06 -24.89 35.50
N ASP A 180 39.18 -25.37 34.62
CA ASP A 180 38.15 -26.31 35.00
C ASP A 180 38.77 -27.59 35.62
N PRO A 181 38.27 -28.09 36.75
CA PRO A 181 38.81 -29.31 37.39
C PRO A 181 38.81 -30.54 36.48
N ALA A 182 37.82 -30.70 35.59
CA ALA A 182 37.78 -31.80 34.64
C ALA A 182 38.88 -31.66 33.58
N TYR A 183 39.15 -30.43 33.10
CA TYR A 183 40.27 -30.17 32.20
C TYR A 183 41.61 -30.40 32.89
N ALA A 184 41.78 -29.97 34.15
CA ALA A 184 43.01 -30.21 34.92
C ALA A 184 43.38 -31.70 35.05
N ALA A 185 42.37 -32.58 35.08
CA ALA A 185 42.55 -34.03 35.14
C ALA A 185 42.75 -34.71 33.77
N SER A 186 42.64 -33.96 32.67
CA SER A 186 42.65 -34.51 31.31
C SER A 186 44.06 -34.87 30.80
N PRO A 187 44.16 -35.75 29.77
CA PRO A 187 45.41 -35.92 29.02
C PRO A 187 45.91 -34.62 28.37
N ASP A 188 45.02 -33.80 27.83
CA ASP A 188 45.36 -32.57 27.12
C ASP A 188 46.09 -31.56 28.02
N TYR A 189 45.68 -31.45 29.29
CA TYR A 189 46.37 -30.61 30.28
C TYR A 189 47.80 -31.08 30.56
N ARG A 190 48.03 -32.41 30.58
CA ARG A 190 49.37 -32.97 30.75
C ARG A 190 50.23 -32.70 29.53
N THR A 191 49.70 -32.95 28.33
CA THR A 191 50.36 -32.63 27.06
C THR A 191 50.75 -31.17 27.00
N PHE A 192 49.84 -30.25 27.34
CA PHE A 192 50.09 -28.80 27.37
C PHE A 192 51.37 -28.44 28.16
N TRP A 193 51.54 -28.99 29.36
CA TRP A 193 52.74 -28.75 30.17
C TRP A 193 53.98 -29.49 29.66
N GLU A 194 53.82 -30.66 29.05
CA GLU A 194 54.92 -31.36 28.37
C GLU A 194 55.47 -30.55 27.18
N GLU A 195 54.59 -29.92 26.39
CA GLU A 195 54.99 -29.08 25.27
C GLU A 195 55.77 -27.85 25.74
N LEU A 196 55.30 -27.18 26.80
CA LEU A 196 55.98 -26.04 27.40
C LEU A 196 57.34 -26.42 27.96
N ARG A 197 57.46 -27.59 28.61
CA ARG A 197 58.76 -28.12 29.07
C ARG A 197 59.71 -28.49 27.93
N ALA A 198 59.17 -28.84 26.77
CA ALA A 198 59.95 -29.06 25.55
C ALA A 198 60.31 -27.74 24.82
N GLY A 199 59.97 -26.57 25.40
CA GLY A 199 60.29 -25.26 24.85
C GLY A 199 59.32 -24.75 23.77
N ARG A 200 58.21 -25.46 23.51
CA ARG A 200 57.19 -25.01 22.55
C ARG A 200 56.22 -24.05 23.25
N PHE A 201 56.06 -22.85 22.70
CA PHE A 201 55.07 -21.90 23.21
C PHE A 201 53.64 -22.33 22.84
N GLN A 202 52.66 -21.88 23.61
CA GLN A 202 51.24 -22.13 23.36
C GLN A 202 50.50 -20.80 23.31
N ALA A 203 49.80 -20.52 22.22
CA ALA A 203 49.03 -19.28 22.05
C ALA A 203 47.63 -19.60 21.52
N ASP A 204 46.60 -19.23 22.28
CA ASP A 204 45.20 -19.48 21.95
C ASP A 204 44.27 -18.59 22.80
N GLU A 205 42.97 -18.71 22.56
CA GLU A 205 41.93 -18.26 23.49
C GLU A 205 41.62 -19.34 24.52
N PHE A 206 41.60 -18.94 25.79
CA PHE A 206 41.54 -19.83 26.91
C PHE A 206 40.45 -19.42 27.90
N ILE A 207 39.69 -20.39 28.37
CA ILE A 207 38.79 -20.20 29.51
C ILE A 207 39.57 -20.43 30.80
N ARG A 208 39.49 -19.48 31.72
CA ARG A 208 40.07 -19.57 33.06
C ARG A 208 39.00 -19.37 34.13
N ILE A 209 39.23 -20.02 35.27
CA ILE A 209 38.36 -19.97 36.44
C ILE A 209 39.03 -19.07 37.47
N GLY A 210 38.45 -17.88 37.64
CA GLY A 210 38.81 -16.94 38.68
C GLY A 210 38.27 -17.35 40.05
N LYS A 211 38.58 -16.53 41.05
CA LYS A 211 38.12 -16.73 42.42
C LYS A 211 36.59 -16.78 42.48
N GLY A 212 36.05 -17.70 43.27
CA GLY A 212 34.60 -17.89 43.40
C GLY A 212 33.94 -18.52 42.17
N GLY A 213 34.71 -19.14 41.26
CA GLY A 213 34.17 -19.82 40.08
C GLY A 213 33.91 -18.91 38.88
N LYS A 214 34.36 -17.65 38.92
CA LYS A 214 34.16 -16.68 37.83
C LYS A 214 34.81 -17.18 36.54
N ARG A 215 34.02 -17.41 35.50
CA ARG A 215 34.54 -17.73 34.15
C ARG A 215 35.14 -16.47 33.52
N VAL A 216 36.38 -16.56 33.05
CA VAL A 216 37.11 -15.48 32.37
C VAL A 216 37.69 -16.02 31.08
N VAL A 217 37.41 -15.36 29.97
CA VAL A 217 38.00 -15.69 28.67
C VAL A 217 39.20 -14.78 28.45
N ILE A 218 40.34 -15.40 28.14
CA ILE A 218 41.59 -14.67 27.89
C ILE A 218 42.17 -15.07 26.53
N ASN A 219 42.65 -14.11 25.76
CA ASN A 219 43.59 -14.38 24.69
C ASN A 219 44.99 -14.37 25.31
N ALA A 220 45.71 -15.49 25.25
CA ALA A 220 46.97 -15.62 25.97
C ALA A 220 48.03 -16.41 25.21
N SER A 221 49.30 -16.11 25.51
CA SER A 221 50.46 -16.89 25.06
C SER A 221 51.32 -17.31 26.26
N TYR A 222 51.67 -18.58 26.34
CA TYR A 222 52.56 -19.19 27.33
C TYR A 222 53.92 -19.41 26.67
N ASN A 223 54.95 -18.73 27.16
CA ASN A 223 56.25 -18.62 26.52
C ASN A 223 57.33 -19.19 27.44
N PRO A 224 57.91 -20.37 27.13
CA PRO A 224 59.05 -20.92 27.87
C PRO A 224 60.29 -20.03 27.76
N ILE A 225 60.94 -19.77 28.89
CA ILE A 225 62.20 -19.03 28.99
C ILE A 225 63.31 -20.02 29.30
N LEU A 226 64.34 -20.04 28.47
CA LEU A 226 65.47 -20.98 28.56
C LEU A 226 66.59 -20.42 29.45
N ASP A 227 67.31 -21.31 30.14
CA ASP A 227 68.56 -20.99 30.83
C ASP A 227 69.78 -21.01 29.88
N ASP A 228 70.97 -20.77 30.44
CA ASP A 228 72.27 -20.79 29.75
C ASP A 228 72.65 -22.17 29.18
N LYS A 229 71.95 -23.24 29.59
CA LYS A 229 72.13 -24.62 29.12
C LYS A 229 71.02 -25.04 28.13
N GLY A 230 70.14 -24.12 27.75
CA GLY A 230 69.03 -24.38 26.83
C GLY A 230 67.86 -25.15 27.45
N LYS A 231 67.82 -25.34 28.77
CA LYS A 231 66.70 -25.98 29.48
C LYS A 231 65.67 -24.91 29.87
N VAL A 232 64.38 -25.26 29.83
CA VAL A 232 63.31 -24.36 30.28
C VAL A 232 63.46 -24.08 31.78
N ALA A 233 63.72 -22.82 32.11
CA ALA A 233 63.86 -22.33 33.48
C ALA A 233 62.52 -21.90 34.09
N LYS A 234 61.68 -21.24 33.29
CA LYS A 234 60.34 -20.77 33.68
C LYS A 234 59.43 -20.62 32.46
N VAL A 235 58.13 -20.46 32.68
CA VAL A 235 57.15 -20.14 31.64
C VAL A 235 56.51 -18.80 31.98
N VAL A 236 56.53 -17.85 31.04
CA VAL A 236 55.89 -16.54 31.19
C VAL A 236 54.64 -16.50 30.33
N LYS A 237 53.49 -16.23 30.94
CA LYS A 237 52.23 -16.02 30.22
C LYS A 237 51.94 -14.54 30.07
N PHE A 238 51.62 -14.12 28.85
CA PHE A 238 50.99 -12.83 28.56
C PHE A 238 49.53 -13.05 28.18
N ALA A 239 48.61 -12.26 28.73
CA ALA A 239 47.19 -12.42 28.51
C ALA A 239 46.45 -11.08 28.43
N THR A 240 45.36 -11.08 27.66
CA THR A 240 44.36 -10.01 27.62
C THR A 240 43.01 -10.60 27.97
N ASN A 241 42.29 -9.97 28.90
CA ASN A 241 40.92 -10.36 29.24
C ASN A 241 39.97 -9.92 28.12
N VAL A 242 39.26 -10.89 27.52
CA VAL A 242 38.34 -10.67 26.40
C VAL A 242 36.92 -11.13 26.73
N THR A 243 36.62 -11.38 28.02
CA THR A 243 35.33 -11.93 28.49
C THR A 243 34.13 -11.13 28.00
N GLU A 244 34.18 -9.80 28.14
CA GLU A 244 33.05 -8.91 27.78
C GLU A 244 32.85 -8.83 26.27
N ARG A 245 33.94 -8.90 25.49
CA ARG A 245 33.88 -8.99 24.02
C ARG A 245 33.21 -10.28 23.57
N VAL A 246 33.63 -11.42 24.12
CA VAL A 246 33.04 -12.73 23.78
C VAL A 246 31.56 -12.76 24.15
N HIS A 247 31.20 -12.30 25.35
CA HIS A 247 29.79 -12.21 25.77
C HIS A 247 28.94 -11.34 24.83
N ALA A 248 29.45 -10.16 24.43
CA ALA A 248 28.73 -9.28 23.49
C ALA A 248 28.51 -9.95 22.13
N VAL A 249 29.55 -10.60 21.58
CA VAL A 249 29.46 -11.31 20.29
C VAL A 249 28.51 -12.51 20.36
N GLU A 250 28.61 -13.35 21.40
CA GLU A 250 27.73 -14.50 21.61
C GLU A 250 26.27 -14.06 21.76
N THR A 251 26.01 -13.01 22.55
CA THR A 251 24.64 -12.50 22.78
C THR A 251 24.02 -11.94 21.49
N ILE A 252 24.80 -11.19 20.70
CA ILE A 252 24.34 -10.68 19.40
C ILE A 252 24.13 -11.84 18.42
N GLY A 253 25.01 -12.85 18.42
CA GLY A 253 24.87 -14.04 17.58
C GLY A 253 23.62 -14.85 17.87
N ASP A 254 23.30 -15.05 19.15
CA ASP A 254 22.04 -15.67 19.58
C ASP A 254 20.83 -14.83 19.14
N GLY A 255 20.92 -13.50 19.34
CA GLY A 255 19.85 -12.60 18.93
C GLY A 255 19.59 -12.58 17.43
N LEU A 256 20.64 -12.60 16.60
CA LEU A 256 20.52 -12.74 15.15
C LEU A 256 19.95 -14.10 14.74
N SER A 257 20.29 -15.17 15.46
CA SER A 257 19.75 -16.52 15.21
C SER A 257 18.25 -16.58 15.48
N ARG A 258 17.78 -15.96 16.56
CA ARG A 258 16.35 -15.84 16.87
C ARG A 258 15.61 -14.93 15.90
N LEU A 259 16.21 -13.81 15.53
CA LEU A 259 15.68 -12.92 14.49
C LEU A 259 15.50 -13.64 13.15
N ALA A 260 16.47 -14.47 12.75
CA ALA A 260 16.38 -15.31 11.55
C ALA A 260 15.25 -16.36 11.65
N GLY A 261 14.92 -16.79 12.88
CA GLY A 261 13.75 -17.62 13.18
C GLY A 261 12.42 -16.86 13.17
N GLY A 262 12.41 -15.54 12.98
CA GLY A 262 11.21 -14.71 12.92
C GLY A 262 10.84 -14.02 14.23
N ASP A 263 11.62 -14.17 15.30
CA ASP A 263 11.33 -13.53 16.58
C ASP A 263 11.71 -12.03 16.57
N LEU A 264 10.70 -11.18 16.48
CA LEU A 264 10.83 -9.71 16.53
C LEU A 264 10.41 -9.14 17.90
N THR A 265 10.23 -10.01 18.89
CA THR A 265 9.94 -9.63 20.27
C THR A 265 11.21 -9.56 21.12
N LEU A 266 12.30 -10.18 20.64
CA LEU A 266 13.57 -10.20 21.33
C LEU A 266 14.12 -8.80 21.58
N ARG A 267 14.62 -8.61 22.80
CA ARG A 267 15.38 -7.45 23.19
C ARG A 267 16.56 -7.85 24.06
N ILE A 268 17.73 -7.26 23.82
CA ILE A 268 18.92 -7.41 24.66
C ILE A 268 18.88 -6.34 25.75
N ASP A 269 18.39 -6.74 26.92
CA ASP A 269 18.19 -5.81 28.05
C ASP A 269 19.42 -5.65 28.93
N ARG A 270 20.28 -6.68 29.02
CA ARG A 270 21.51 -6.61 29.81
C ARG A 270 22.51 -5.67 29.13
N PRO A 271 22.98 -4.60 29.81
CA PRO A 271 24.00 -3.72 29.25
C PRO A 271 25.31 -4.47 28.98
N PHE A 272 25.97 -4.09 27.88
CA PHE A 272 27.36 -4.45 27.62
C PHE A 272 28.29 -3.41 28.24
N VAL A 273 29.59 -3.68 28.22
CA VAL A 273 30.59 -2.65 28.53
C VAL A 273 30.53 -1.51 27.53
N THR A 274 31.01 -0.33 27.92
CA THR A 274 30.90 0.94 27.17
C THR A 274 31.30 0.82 25.70
N GLU A 275 32.35 0.06 25.38
CA GLU A 275 32.82 -0.14 24.01
C GLU A 275 31.84 -0.93 23.11
N PHE A 276 30.97 -1.76 23.69
CA PHE A 276 30.01 -2.59 22.96
C PHE A 276 28.54 -2.16 23.14
N GLU A 277 28.23 -1.19 24.01
CA GLU A 277 26.87 -0.64 24.14
C GLU A 277 26.22 -0.21 22.82
N PRO A 278 26.94 0.42 21.86
CA PRO A 278 26.38 0.73 20.56
C PRO A 278 25.85 -0.50 19.81
N LEU A 279 26.46 -1.69 19.95
CA LEU A 279 25.98 -2.92 19.32
C LEU A 279 24.62 -3.34 19.88
N ARG A 280 24.45 -3.28 21.20
CA ARG A 280 23.19 -3.62 21.87
C ARG A 280 22.07 -2.68 21.43
N ASN A 281 22.34 -1.37 21.43
CA ASN A 281 21.36 -0.36 21.05
C ASN A 281 20.95 -0.50 19.58
N ASN A 282 21.92 -0.58 18.66
CA ASN A 282 21.65 -0.72 17.23
C ASN A 282 20.88 -2.02 16.92
N PHE A 283 21.21 -3.14 17.59
CA PHE A 283 20.46 -4.39 17.45
C PHE A 283 19.01 -4.22 17.87
N ASN A 284 18.77 -3.69 19.08
CA ASN A 284 17.42 -3.49 19.60
C ASN A 284 16.60 -2.52 18.74
N GLU A 285 17.23 -1.44 18.25
CA GLU A 285 16.59 -0.47 17.36
C GLU A 285 16.19 -1.13 16.03
N ALA A 286 17.08 -1.92 15.42
CA ALA A 286 16.80 -2.63 14.18
C ALA A 286 15.63 -3.63 14.32
N VAL A 287 15.63 -4.43 15.41
CA VAL A 287 14.53 -5.36 15.69
C VAL A 287 13.22 -4.63 15.91
N ALA A 288 13.23 -3.55 16.70
CA ALA A 288 12.03 -2.74 16.96
C ALA A 288 11.49 -2.07 15.70
N GLN A 289 12.36 -1.51 14.85
CA GLN A 289 11.96 -0.88 13.60
C GLN A 289 11.35 -1.90 12.64
N LEU A 290 11.99 -3.07 12.47
CA LEU A 290 11.48 -4.15 11.62
C LEU A 290 10.12 -4.69 12.13
N GLY A 291 10.00 -4.93 13.44
CA GLY A 291 8.74 -5.33 14.07
C GLY A 291 7.63 -4.29 13.91
N GLY A 292 7.96 -3.00 14.03
CA GLY A 292 7.03 -1.90 13.80
C GLY A 292 6.55 -1.83 12.34
N THR A 293 7.46 -1.99 11.38
CA THR A 293 7.13 -2.02 9.96
C THR A 293 6.23 -3.20 9.62
N LEU A 294 6.57 -4.43 10.04
CA LEU A 294 5.74 -5.61 9.77
C LEU A 294 4.37 -5.54 10.46
N SER A 295 4.30 -4.96 11.66
CA SER A 295 3.02 -4.68 12.33
C SER A 295 2.16 -3.68 11.56
N ALA A 296 2.76 -2.65 10.94
CA ALA A 296 2.03 -1.71 10.09
C ALA A 296 1.50 -2.39 8.81
N VAL A 297 2.30 -3.26 8.20
CA VAL A 297 1.86 -4.06 7.04
C VAL A 297 0.72 -5.00 7.44
N ALA A 298 0.80 -5.67 8.59
CA ALA A 298 -0.27 -6.54 9.09
C ALA A 298 -1.61 -5.79 9.26
N ARG A 299 -1.56 -4.55 9.77
CA ARG A 299 -2.76 -3.69 9.86
C ARG A 299 -3.29 -3.29 8.49
N ALA A 300 -2.41 -2.93 7.55
CA ALA A 300 -2.82 -2.58 6.19
C ALA A 300 -3.51 -3.76 5.48
N ILE A 301 -2.99 -4.97 5.65
CA ILE A 301 -3.61 -6.22 5.15
C ILE A 301 -5.01 -6.41 5.75
N GLY A 302 -5.19 -6.18 7.06
CA GLY A 302 -6.53 -6.24 7.68
C GLY A 302 -7.52 -5.22 7.11
N GLN A 303 -7.06 -4.02 6.76
CA GLN A 303 -7.89 -3.00 6.10
C GLN A 303 -8.24 -3.40 4.66
N ILE A 304 -7.30 -3.96 3.90
CA ILE A 304 -7.53 -4.45 2.55
C ILE A 304 -8.52 -5.62 2.56
N ASP A 305 -8.39 -6.55 3.52
CA ASP A 305 -9.31 -7.68 3.68
C ASP A 305 -10.74 -7.20 3.92
N SER A 306 -10.91 -6.26 4.85
CA SER A 306 -12.21 -5.66 5.17
C SER A 306 -12.80 -4.94 3.97
N GLY A 307 -12.00 -4.11 3.28
CA GLY A 307 -12.44 -3.42 2.07
C GLY A 307 -12.81 -4.38 0.92
N THR A 308 -12.08 -5.49 0.79
CA THR A 308 -12.38 -6.52 -0.21
C THR A 308 -13.71 -7.23 0.07
N GLN A 309 -14.02 -7.50 1.34
CA GLN A 309 -15.32 -8.05 1.74
C GLN A 309 -16.47 -7.07 1.47
N GLU A 310 -16.27 -5.77 1.73
CA GLU A 310 -17.25 -4.73 1.39
C GLU A 310 -17.50 -4.64 -0.12
N ILE A 311 -16.44 -4.67 -0.94
CA ILE A 311 -16.56 -4.67 -2.40
C ILE A 311 -17.33 -5.92 -2.87
N SER A 312 -16.99 -7.10 -2.35
CA SER A 312 -17.69 -8.34 -2.72
C SER A 312 -19.18 -8.29 -2.37
N HIS A 313 -19.53 -7.77 -1.18
CA HIS A 313 -20.92 -7.55 -0.81
C HIS A 313 -21.63 -6.53 -1.72
N GLY A 314 -20.97 -5.42 -2.07
CA GLY A 314 -21.49 -4.43 -3.01
C GLY A 314 -21.72 -5.00 -4.40
N ALA A 315 -20.80 -5.83 -4.90
CA ALA A 315 -20.94 -6.51 -6.19
C ALA A 315 -22.12 -7.51 -6.18
N GLN A 316 -22.34 -8.23 -5.09
CA GLN A 316 -23.51 -9.12 -4.95
C GLN A 316 -24.84 -8.35 -4.94
N ASP A 317 -24.89 -7.19 -4.27
CA ASP A 317 -26.08 -6.33 -4.30
C ASP A 317 -26.34 -5.77 -5.70
N LEU A 318 -25.28 -5.30 -6.38
CA LEU A 318 -25.35 -4.85 -7.76
C LEU A 318 -25.84 -5.96 -8.69
N SER A 319 -25.35 -7.21 -8.53
CA SER A 319 -25.82 -8.38 -9.29
C SER A 319 -27.34 -8.54 -9.20
N LYS A 320 -27.89 -8.55 -7.98
CA LYS A 320 -29.34 -8.71 -7.76
C LYS A 320 -30.13 -7.57 -8.38
N ARG A 321 -29.62 -6.34 -8.29
CA ARG A 321 -30.27 -5.17 -8.90
C ARG A 321 -30.21 -5.22 -10.42
N THR A 322 -29.10 -5.69 -11.00
CA THR A 322 -28.94 -5.89 -12.45
C THR A 322 -29.90 -6.98 -12.95
N GLU A 323 -30.05 -8.09 -12.23
CA GLU A 323 -31.04 -9.14 -12.55
C GLU A 323 -32.48 -8.60 -12.49
N GLN A 324 -32.83 -7.85 -11.43
CA GLN A 324 -34.14 -7.23 -11.31
C GLN A 324 -34.40 -6.20 -12.42
N GLN A 325 -33.38 -5.42 -12.78
CA GLN A 325 -33.47 -4.43 -13.85
C GLN A 325 -33.64 -5.11 -15.21
N ALA A 326 -32.94 -6.21 -15.48
CA ALA A 326 -33.12 -7.01 -16.69
C ALA A 326 -34.56 -7.52 -16.81
N ALA A 327 -35.12 -8.09 -15.74
CA ALA A 327 -36.51 -8.55 -15.72
C ALA A 327 -37.50 -7.42 -16.01
N SER A 328 -37.32 -6.24 -15.39
CA SER A 328 -38.17 -5.07 -15.66
C SER A 328 -38.01 -4.52 -17.07
N LEU A 329 -36.82 -4.60 -17.67
CA LEU A 329 -36.60 -4.23 -19.06
C LEU A 329 -37.28 -5.19 -20.03
N GLU A 330 -37.25 -6.50 -19.78
CA GLU A 330 -37.97 -7.50 -20.57
C GLU A 330 -39.49 -7.24 -20.56
N GLU A 331 -40.07 -6.98 -19.38
CA GLU A 331 -41.50 -6.63 -19.27
C GLU A 331 -41.84 -5.32 -19.99
N THR A 332 -40.97 -4.31 -19.89
CA THR A 332 -41.16 -3.02 -20.56
C THR A 332 -41.08 -3.16 -22.08
N ALA A 333 -40.13 -3.95 -22.59
CA ALA A 333 -40.00 -4.23 -24.02
C ALA A 333 -41.24 -4.95 -24.56
N ALA A 334 -41.73 -5.97 -23.85
CA ALA A 334 -42.96 -6.68 -24.24
C ALA A 334 -44.19 -5.76 -24.26
N ALA A 335 -44.33 -4.87 -23.27
CA ALA A 335 -45.40 -3.88 -23.24
C ALA A 335 -45.28 -2.87 -24.38
N LEU A 336 -44.06 -2.45 -24.74
CA LEU A 336 -43.82 -1.54 -25.86
C LEU A 336 -44.17 -2.18 -27.21
N ASP A 337 -43.87 -3.46 -27.40
CA ASP A 337 -44.28 -4.19 -28.60
C ASP A 337 -45.80 -4.25 -28.73
N GLU A 338 -46.51 -4.51 -27.63
CA GLU A 338 -47.98 -4.51 -27.61
C GLU A 338 -48.57 -3.12 -27.92
N ILE A 339 -48.03 -2.07 -27.31
CA ILE A 339 -48.45 -0.68 -27.58
C ILE A 339 -48.18 -0.31 -29.04
N THR A 340 -47.01 -0.65 -29.57
CA THR A 340 -46.63 -0.40 -30.97
C THR A 340 -47.58 -1.10 -31.94
N ALA A 341 -47.96 -2.35 -31.65
CA ALA A 341 -48.97 -3.07 -32.42
C ALA A 341 -50.35 -2.38 -32.37
N ASN A 342 -50.75 -1.88 -31.19
CA ASN A 342 -52.02 -1.18 -31.02
C ASN A 342 -52.06 0.17 -31.75
N VAL A 343 -50.98 0.95 -31.71
CA VAL A 343 -50.87 2.23 -32.43
C VAL A 343 -50.91 2.03 -33.95
N ASN A 344 -50.20 1.02 -34.47
CA ASN A 344 -50.27 0.67 -35.88
C ASN A 344 -51.67 0.24 -36.31
N ASN A 345 -52.36 -0.55 -35.48
CA ASN A 345 -53.76 -0.92 -35.74
C ASN A 345 -54.71 0.29 -35.69
N ALA A 346 -54.49 1.23 -34.77
CA ALA A 346 -55.28 2.47 -34.69
C ALA A 346 -55.10 3.32 -35.96
N SER A 347 -53.86 3.49 -36.44
CA SER A 347 -53.57 4.20 -37.68
C SER A 347 -54.28 3.57 -38.89
N ARG A 348 -54.17 2.24 -39.04
CA ARG A 348 -54.84 1.50 -40.12
C ARG A 348 -56.36 1.61 -40.04
N ARG A 349 -56.94 1.45 -38.85
CA ARG A 349 -58.40 1.57 -38.65
C ARG A 349 -58.91 2.99 -38.94
N ALA A 350 -58.13 4.02 -38.60
CA ALA A 350 -58.46 5.40 -38.95
C ALA A 350 -58.45 5.62 -40.47
N ASP A 351 -57.47 5.06 -41.19
CA ASP A 351 -57.41 5.10 -42.65
C ASP A 351 -58.59 4.32 -43.30
N GLU A 352 -58.95 3.13 -42.77
CA GLU A 352 -60.13 2.35 -43.22
C GLU A 352 -61.44 3.13 -42.99
N ALA A 353 -61.62 3.70 -41.80
CA ALA A 353 -62.78 4.51 -41.46
C ALA A 353 -62.87 5.79 -42.32
N ARG A 354 -61.72 6.38 -42.69
CA ARG A 354 -61.67 7.49 -43.64
C ARG A 354 -62.25 7.10 -44.99
N GLY A 355 -61.85 5.95 -45.55
CA GLY A 355 -62.38 5.45 -46.81
C GLY A 355 -63.90 5.17 -46.78
N ALA A 356 -64.40 4.63 -45.68
CA ALA A 356 -65.85 4.43 -45.49
C ALA A 356 -66.60 5.76 -45.41
N THR A 357 -66.03 6.75 -44.72
CA THR A 357 -66.60 8.10 -44.57
C THR A 357 -66.62 8.83 -45.92
N GLU A 358 -65.58 8.71 -46.73
CA GLU A 358 -65.52 9.26 -48.08
C GLU A 358 -66.60 8.65 -49.00
N THR A 359 -66.80 7.32 -48.92
CA THR A 359 -67.86 6.62 -49.63
C THR A 359 -69.25 7.12 -49.21
N ALA A 360 -69.48 7.28 -47.90
CA ALA A 360 -70.72 7.81 -47.36
C ALA A 360 -70.97 9.26 -47.79
N ASN A 361 -69.92 10.09 -47.83
CA ASN A 361 -70.00 11.49 -48.28
C ASN A 361 -70.46 11.56 -49.75
N ASN A 362 -69.85 10.74 -50.61
CA ASN A 362 -70.23 10.65 -52.01
C ASN A 362 -71.69 10.19 -52.18
N GLY A 363 -72.14 9.22 -51.37
CA GLY A 363 -73.53 8.77 -51.33
C GLY A 363 -74.51 9.86 -50.89
N ALA A 364 -74.16 10.64 -49.88
CA ALA A 364 -74.97 11.77 -49.39
C ALA A 364 -75.07 12.89 -50.45
N ILE A 365 -73.96 13.24 -51.11
CA ILE A 365 -73.92 14.21 -52.22
C ILE A 365 -74.80 13.74 -53.38
N HIS A 366 -74.69 12.46 -53.76
CA HIS A 366 -75.50 11.88 -54.82
C HIS A 366 -77.00 11.89 -54.46
N SER A 367 -77.35 11.48 -53.24
CA SER A 367 -78.73 11.49 -52.74
C SER A 367 -79.30 12.90 -52.68
N GLY A 368 -78.49 13.89 -52.25
CA GLY A 368 -78.88 15.30 -52.25
C GLY A 368 -79.21 15.82 -53.65
N ARG A 369 -78.48 15.37 -54.68
CA ARG A 369 -78.79 15.70 -56.08
C ARG A 369 -80.11 15.09 -56.54
N ILE A 370 -80.37 13.81 -56.22
CA ILE A 370 -81.64 13.13 -56.54
C ILE A 370 -82.82 13.85 -55.89
N VAL A 371 -82.67 14.25 -54.61
CA VAL A 371 -83.70 15.00 -53.90
C VAL A 371 -83.94 16.37 -54.55
N ALA A 372 -82.89 17.08 -54.94
CA ALA A 372 -83.02 18.35 -55.67
C ALA A 372 -83.77 18.18 -57.01
N ASP A 373 -83.47 17.13 -57.77
CA ASP A 373 -84.17 16.80 -59.01
C ASP A 373 -85.65 16.47 -58.75
N ALA A 374 -85.95 15.74 -57.67
CA ALA A 374 -87.30 15.40 -57.24
C ALA A 374 -88.12 16.64 -56.83
N VAL A 375 -87.54 17.57 -56.06
CA VAL A 375 -88.17 18.87 -55.75
C VAL A 375 -88.49 19.61 -57.05
N GLY A 376 -87.54 19.66 -57.99
CA GLY A 376 -87.74 20.27 -59.30
C GLY A 376 -88.87 19.63 -60.12
N ALA A 377 -89.02 18.30 -60.05
CA ALA A 377 -90.12 17.58 -60.69
C ALA A 377 -91.48 17.88 -60.04
N MET A 378 -91.54 17.89 -58.72
CA MET A 378 -92.77 18.21 -57.99
C MET A 378 -93.22 19.65 -58.20
N ALA A 379 -92.29 20.61 -58.29
CA ALA A 379 -92.60 22.00 -58.65
C ALA A 379 -93.25 22.10 -60.04
N ARG A 380 -92.81 21.29 -61.02
CA ARG A 380 -93.45 21.23 -62.34
C ARG A 380 -94.86 20.61 -62.26
N ILE A 381 -95.08 19.62 -61.41
CA ILE A 381 -96.41 19.01 -61.18
C ILE A 381 -97.36 20.03 -60.52
N GLU A 382 -96.89 20.78 -59.53
CA GLU A 382 -97.64 21.86 -58.88
C GLU A 382 -98.04 22.93 -59.91
N GLN A 383 -97.08 23.36 -60.76
CA GLN A 383 -97.34 24.30 -61.83
C GLN A 383 -98.39 23.77 -62.83
N SER A 384 -98.28 22.50 -63.25
CA SER A 384 -99.24 21.87 -64.15
C SER A 384 -100.63 21.76 -63.52
N SER A 385 -100.72 21.43 -62.23
CA SER A 385 -101.98 21.37 -61.49
C SER A 385 -102.66 22.75 -61.41
N ASN A 386 -101.89 23.81 -61.19
CA ASN A 386 -102.39 25.19 -61.23
C ASN A 386 -102.90 25.57 -62.63
N GLN A 387 -102.20 25.17 -63.69
CA GLN A 387 -102.66 25.39 -65.07
C GLN A 387 -103.96 24.64 -65.36
N ILE A 388 -104.09 23.39 -64.93
CA ILE A 388 -105.33 22.61 -65.06
C ILE A 388 -106.46 23.31 -64.30
N SER A 389 -106.23 23.75 -63.05
CA SER A 389 -107.23 24.48 -62.26
C SER A 389 -107.73 25.73 -62.98
N ASN A 390 -106.84 26.48 -63.65
CA ASN A 390 -107.23 27.65 -64.46
C ASN A 390 -108.10 27.25 -65.66
N ILE A 391 -107.75 26.17 -66.37
CA ILE A 391 -108.54 25.65 -67.50
C ILE A 391 -109.94 25.22 -67.03
N ILE A 392 -110.03 24.52 -65.90
CA ILE A 392 -111.32 24.12 -65.31
C ILE A 392 -112.15 25.34 -64.92
N GLY A 393 -111.52 26.41 -64.42
CA GLY A 393 -112.19 27.69 -64.19
C GLY A 393 -112.81 28.29 -65.46
N VAL A 394 -112.10 28.24 -66.59
CA VAL A 394 -112.63 28.68 -67.90
C VAL A 394 -113.77 27.77 -68.36
N ILE A 395 -113.68 26.45 -68.15
CA ILE A 395 -114.76 25.51 -68.51
C ILE A 395 -116.03 25.77 -67.69
N ASP A 396 -115.89 26.04 -66.39
CA ASP A 396 -117.01 26.43 -65.52
C ASP A 396 -117.66 27.74 -66.01
N GLU A 397 -116.85 28.72 -66.42
CA GLU A 397 -117.35 29.97 -67.03
C GLU A 397 -118.08 29.73 -68.37
N ILE A 398 -117.54 28.88 -69.25
CA ILE A 398 -118.21 28.48 -70.51
C ILE A 398 -119.54 27.77 -70.22
N ALA A 399 -119.57 26.87 -69.24
CA ALA A 399 -120.79 26.19 -68.83
C ALA A 399 -121.83 27.19 -68.28
N PHE A 400 -121.40 28.17 -67.49
CA PHE A 400 -122.27 29.24 -67.01
C PHE A 400 -122.83 30.11 -68.15
N GLN A 401 -121.99 30.54 -69.08
CA GLN A 401 -122.40 31.30 -70.27
C GLN A 401 -123.36 30.48 -71.16
N THR A 402 -123.09 29.19 -71.35
CA THR A 402 -123.95 28.27 -72.11
C THR A 402 -125.31 28.11 -71.45
N ASN A 403 -125.36 28.01 -70.13
CA ASN A 403 -126.60 27.96 -69.35
C ASN A 403 -127.42 29.26 -69.50
N LEU A 404 -126.77 30.43 -69.54
CA LEU A 404 -127.44 31.72 -69.80
C LEU A 404 -127.94 31.84 -71.25
N LEU A 405 -127.16 31.40 -72.23
CA LEU A 405 -127.57 31.36 -73.64
C LEU A 405 -128.77 30.43 -73.85
N ALA A 406 -128.74 29.25 -73.23
CA ALA A 406 -129.83 28.28 -73.25
C ALA A 406 -131.10 28.83 -72.58
N LEU A 407 -130.94 29.57 -71.47
CA LEU A 407 -132.05 30.27 -70.83
C LEU A 407 -132.66 31.33 -71.76
N ASN A 408 -131.83 32.15 -72.40
CA ASN A 408 -132.29 33.17 -73.36
C ASN A 408 -132.99 32.53 -74.57
N ALA A 409 -132.44 31.43 -75.10
CA ALA A 409 -133.05 30.67 -76.19
C ALA A 409 -134.37 30.02 -75.78
N GLY A 410 -134.47 29.50 -74.55
CA GLY A 410 -135.71 28.95 -73.99
C GLY A 410 -136.80 30.01 -73.82
N VAL A 411 -136.43 31.24 -73.42
CA VAL A 411 -137.34 32.39 -73.35
C VAL A 411 -137.84 32.79 -74.74
N GLU A 412 -136.96 32.89 -75.73
CA GLU A 412 -137.35 33.27 -77.10
C GLU A 412 -138.18 32.17 -77.79
N ALA A 413 -137.91 30.89 -77.49
CA ALA A 413 -138.73 29.76 -77.92
C ALA A 413 -140.14 29.78 -77.30
N ALA A 414 -140.27 30.16 -76.02
CA ALA A 414 -141.57 30.37 -75.40
C ALA A 414 -142.33 31.56 -76.02
N ARG A 415 -141.59 32.59 -76.47
CA ARG A 415 -142.13 33.78 -77.15
C ARG A 415 -142.66 33.48 -78.56
N ALA A 416 -142.10 32.49 -79.24
CA ALA A 416 -142.50 32.04 -80.57
C ALA A 416 -143.73 31.09 -80.59
N GLY A 417 -144.31 30.75 -79.43
CA GLY A 417 -145.55 29.96 -79.32
C GLY A 417 -145.43 28.53 -79.87
N GLU A 418 -146.43 28.06 -80.63
CA GLU A 418 -146.47 26.70 -81.20
C GLU A 418 -145.27 26.39 -82.14
N ALA A 419 -144.74 27.39 -82.86
CA ALA A 419 -143.60 27.23 -83.77
C ALA A 419 -142.26 27.03 -83.04
N GLY A 420 -142.17 27.45 -81.77
CA GLY A 420 -140.97 27.38 -80.94
C GLY A 420 -140.81 26.11 -80.11
N LYS A 421 -141.81 25.21 -80.09
CA LYS A 421 -141.80 24.01 -79.21
C LYS A 421 -140.55 23.12 -79.39
N GLY A 422 -140.12 22.89 -80.64
CA GLY A 422 -138.89 22.12 -80.91
C GLY A 422 -137.63 22.83 -80.41
N PHE A 423 -137.56 24.16 -80.55
CA PHE A 423 -136.46 24.97 -80.04
C PHE A 423 -136.44 25.02 -78.50
N ALA A 424 -137.59 25.03 -77.83
CA ALA A 424 -137.68 25.02 -76.37
C ALA A 424 -137.12 23.72 -75.76
N VAL A 425 -137.39 22.57 -76.40
CA VAL A 425 -136.82 21.27 -75.98
C VAL A 425 -135.30 21.27 -76.13
N VAL A 426 -134.78 21.75 -77.26
CA VAL A 426 -133.32 21.86 -77.47
C VAL A 426 -132.69 22.83 -76.47
N ALA A 427 -133.32 23.97 -76.18
CA ALA A 427 -132.82 24.93 -75.21
C ALA A 427 -132.78 24.34 -73.78
N GLN A 428 -133.79 23.56 -73.38
CA GLN A 428 -133.78 22.86 -72.09
C GLN A 428 -132.69 21.79 -72.02
N GLU A 429 -132.48 21.01 -73.08
CA GLU A 429 -131.43 19.99 -73.14
C GLU A 429 -130.01 20.62 -73.06
N VAL A 430 -129.79 21.73 -73.78
CA VAL A 430 -128.53 22.50 -73.71
C VAL A 430 -128.32 23.08 -72.31
N ARG A 431 -129.39 23.54 -71.65
CA ARG A 431 -129.33 24.05 -70.28
C ARG A 431 -128.95 22.96 -69.28
N GLU A 432 -129.57 21.79 -69.39
CA GLU A 432 -129.28 20.65 -68.52
C GLU A 432 -127.86 20.12 -68.74
N LEU A 433 -127.39 20.08 -70.00
CA LEU A 433 -126.00 19.77 -70.34
C LEU A 433 -125.01 20.79 -69.74
N ALA A 434 -125.34 22.08 -69.81
CA ALA A 434 -124.52 23.14 -69.23
C ALA A 434 -124.45 23.05 -67.70
N GLN A 435 -125.56 22.75 -67.01
CA GLN A 435 -125.57 22.51 -65.56
C GLN A 435 -124.75 21.27 -65.18
N ARG A 436 -124.87 20.17 -65.93
CA ARG A 436 -124.04 18.97 -65.73
C ARG A 436 -122.56 19.26 -65.95
N SER A 437 -122.23 20.12 -66.92
CA SER A 437 -120.85 20.51 -67.23
C SER A 437 -120.25 21.40 -66.14
N ALA A 438 -121.02 22.35 -65.59
CA ALA A 438 -120.62 23.16 -64.45
C ALA A 438 -120.41 22.32 -63.18
N GLN A 439 -121.31 21.37 -62.90
CA GLN A 439 -121.17 20.46 -61.77
C GLN A 439 -119.93 19.56 -61.90
N ALA A 440 -119.68 18.98 -63.09
CA ALA A 440 -118.47 18.20 -63.36
C ALA A 440 -117.20 19.06 -63.26
N ALA A 441 -117.22 20.29 -63.78
CA ALA A 441 -116.10 21.23 -63.65
C ALA A 441 -115.80 21.54 -62.18
N LYS A 442 -116.83 21.75 -61.35
CA LYS A 442 -116.67 21.96 -59.91
C LYS A 442 -116.05 20.76 -59.19
N GLU A 443 -116.51 19.54 -59.49
CA GLU A 443 -115.95 18.31 -58.92
C GLU A 443 -114.47 18.11 -59.32
N ILE A 444 -114.13 18.35 -60.59
CA ILE A 444 -112.73 18.31 -61.04
C ILE A 444 -111.90 19.40 -60.36
N LYS A 445 -112.45 20.61 -60.18
CA LYS A 445 -111.77 21.71 -59.49
C LYS A 445 -111.42 21.33 -58.05
N ASP A 446 -112.35 20.70 -57.33
CA ASP A 446 -112.12 20.24 -55.96
C ASP A 446 -111.06 19.11 -55.91
N LEU A 447 -111.09 18.16 -56.85
CA LEU A 447 -110.05 17.11 -56.97
C LEU A 447 -108.67 17.67 -57.29
N ILE A 448 -108.57 18.64 -58.20
CA ILE A 448 -107.30 19.30 -58.56
C ILE A 448 -106.78 20.13 -57.40
N ARG A 449 -107.65 20.82 -56.66
CA ARG A 449 -107.27 21.54 -55.43
C ARG A 449 -106.67 20.57 -54.40
N ASN A 450 -107.35 19.47 -54.11
CA ASN A 450 -106.83 18.46 -53.18
C ASN A 450 -105.48 17.88 -53.67
N SER A 451 -105.35 17.62 -54.97
CA SER A 451 -104.09 17.15 -55.56
C SER A 451 -102.97 18.17 -55.43
N SER A 452 -103.28 19.46 -55.60
CA SER A 452 -102.32 20.55 -55.41
C SER A 452 -101.85 20.66 -53.95
N ASP A 453 -102.77 20.49 -53.00
CA ASP A 453 -102.44 20.50 -51.56
C ASP A 453 -101.54 19.30 -51.19
N GLU A 454 -101.82 18.11 -51.72
CA GLU A 454 -100.97 16.91 -51.55
C GLU A 454 -99.57 17.08 -52.18
N VAL A 455 -99.48 17.64 -53.39
CA VAL A 455 -98.19 17.94 -54.04
C VAL A 455 -97.39 18.93 -53.20
N LYS A 456 -98.02 19.98 -52.68
CA LYS A 456 -97.36 20.97 -51.82
C LYS A 456 -96.82 20.35 -50.53
N SER A 457 -97.59 19.45 -49.91
CA SER A 457 -97.14 18.66 -48.74
C SER A 457 -95.95 17.76 -49.12
N GLY A 458 -96.02 17.10 -50.27
CA GLY A 458 -94.92 16.28 -50.82
C GLY A 458 -93.64 17.08 -51.07
N VAL A 459 -93.74 18.28 -51.67
CA VAL A 459 -92.60 19.19 -51.88
C VAL A 459 -91.94 19.53 -50.54
N LYS A 460 -92.74 19.84 -49.50
CA LYS A 460 -92.22 20.15 -48.16
C LYS A 460 -91.42 18.99 -47.58
N LEU A 461 -91.98 17.77 -47.58
CA LEU A 461 -91.31 16.58 -47.04
C LEU A 461 -90.01 16.24 -47.79
N VAL A 462 -90.01 16.37 -49.12
CA VAL A 462 -88.83 16.13 -49.94
C VAL A 462 -87.77 17.22 -49.69
N SER A 463 -88.17 18.48 -49.51
CA SER A 463 -87.25 19.56 -49.13
C SER A 463 -86.62 19.32 -47.74
N GLU A 464 -87.41 18.95 -46.74
CA GLU A 464 -86.91 18.61 -45.40
C GLU A 464 -85.92 17.43 -45.45
N THR A 465 -86.18 16.45 -46.33
CA THR A 465 -85.24 15.34 -46.58
C THR A 465 -83.92 15.84 -47.17
N GLY A 466 -83.97 16.82 -48.08
CA GLY A 466 -82.78 17.43 -48.67
C GLY A 466 -81.92 18.17 -47.64
N ASP A 467 -82.55 18.89 -46.71
CA ASP A 467 -81.83 19.57 -45.63
C ASP A 467 -81.24 18.60 -44.61
N ALA A 468 -81.94 17.50 -44.30
CA ALA A 468 -81.39 16.41 -43.47
C ALA A 468 -80.14 15.77 -44.12
N LEU A 469 -80.14 15.57 -45.43
CA LEU A 469 -78.96 15.07 -46.16
C LEU A 469 -77.78 16.04 -46.13
N LYS A 470 -78.00 17.35 -46.21
CA LYS A 470 -76.93 18.35 -46.03
C LYS A 470 -76.33 18.31 -44.63
N LEU A 471 -77.17 18.14 -43.59
CA LEU A 471 -76.69 17.98 -42.22
C LEU A 471 -75.83 16.72 -42.07
N ILE A 472 -76.28 15.60 -42.67
CA ILE A 472 -75.51 14.34 -42.70
C ILE A 472 -74.16 14.55 -43.40
N GLN A 473 -74.13 15.25 -44.54
CA GLN A 473 -72.89 15.58 -45.24
C GLN A 473 -71.92 16.36 -44.34
N GLY A 474 -72.43 17.38 -43.61
CA GLY A 474 -71.62 18.13 -42.65
C GLY A 474 -71.02 17.26 -41.55
N ASN A 475 -71.82 16.37 -40.95
CA ASN A 475 -71.35 15.43 -39.93
C ASN A 475 -70.31 14.45 -40.47
N ILE A 476 -70.50 13.94 -41.69
CA ILE A 476 -69.54 13.04 -42.37
C ILE A 476 -68.20 13.76 -42.59
N SER A 477 -68.24 15.04 -43.01
CA SER A 477 -67.02 15.85 -43.16
C SER A 477 -66.26 16.01 -41.85
N LEU A 478 -66.98 16.21 -40.73
CA LEU A 478 -66.37 16.34 -39.40
C LEU A 478 -65.74 15.01 -38.93
N VAL A 479 -66.41 13.88 -39.19
CA VAL A 479 -65.85 12.54 -38.93
C VAL A 479 -64.57 12.32 -39.72
N ASN A 480 -64.53 12.75 -40.99
CA ASN A 480 -63.34 12.64 -41.84
C ASN A 480 -62.16 13.43 -41.27
N GLU A 481 -62.40 14.65 -40.77
CA GLU A 481 -61.39 15.48 -40.10
C GLU A 481 -60.84 14.79 -38.84
N HIS A 482 -61.71 14.21 -38.00
CA HIS A 482 -61.28 13.44 -36.82
C HIS A 482 -60.45 12.21 -37.19
N MET A 483 -60.82 11.47 -38.25
CA MET A 483 -60.03 10.32 -38.71
C MET A 483 -58.63 10.75 -39.19
N GLN A 484 -58.53 11.90 -39.85
CA GLN A 484 -57.23 12.44 -40.26
C GLN A 484 -56.37 12.83 -39.06
N ALA A 485 -56.96 13.47 -38.04
CA ALA A 485 -56.25 13.81 -36.81
C ALA A 485 -55.76 12.56 -36.05
N ILE A 486 -56.60 11.51 -35.94
CA ILE A 486 -56.22 10.23 -35.31
C ILE A 486 -55.09 9.55 -36.09
N ALA A 487 -55.19 9.48 -37.41
CA ALA A 487 -54.16 8.86 -38.25
C ALA A 487 -52.81 9.59 -38.14
N SER A 488 -52.83 10.93 -38.09
CA SER A 488 -51.62 11.75 -37.89
C SER A 488 -51.01 11.52 -36.50
N SER A 489 -51.84 11.59 -35.45
CA SER A 489 -51.40 11.37 -34.07
C SER A 489 -50.85 9.96 -33.85
N ALA A 490 -51.47 8.94 -34.42
CA ALA A 490 -50.97 7.56 -34.36
C ALA A 490 -49.60 7.40 -35.05
N ARG A 491 -49.36 8.11 -36.17
CA ARG A 491 -48.03 8.10 -36.82
C ARG A 491 -46.98 8.80 -35.97
N GLU A 492 -47.30 9.94 -35.36
CA GLU A 492 -46.39 10.61 -34.41
C GLU A 492 -46.08 9.74 -33.20
N GLN A 493 -47.08 9.08 -32.61
CA GLN A 493 -46.89 8.12 -31.52
C GLN A 493 -45.99 6.95 -31.95
N SER A 494 -46.16 6.44 -33.17
CA SER A 494 -45.31 5.36 -33.68
C SER A 494 -43.84 5.78 -33.80
N VAL A 495 -43.57 7.03 -34.19
CA VAL A 495 -42.20 7.56 -34.22
C VAL A 495 -41.64 7.67 -32.80
N GLY A 496 -42.41 8.23 -31.85
CA GLY A 496 -42.00 8.33 -30.45
C GLY A 496 -41.74 6.96 -29.80
N LEU A 497 -42.57 5.96 -30.09
CA LEU A 497 -42.36 4.59 -29.61
C LEU A 497 -41.09 3.95 -30.18
N SER A 498 -40.71 4.27 -31.42
CA SER A 498 -39.44 3.81 -32.01
C SER A 498 -38.22 4.38 -31.27
N GLU A 499 -38.29 5.64 -30.81
CA GLU A 499 -37.24 6.25 -29.99
C GLU A 499 -37.18 5.62 -28.60
N VAL A 500 -38.33 5.39 -27.96
CA VAL A 500 -38.40 4.69 -26.68
C VAL A 500 -37.85 3.27 -26.79
N ASN A 501 -38.19 2.53 -27.85
CA ASN A 501 -37.65 1.20 -28.09
C ASN A 501 -36.12 1.20 -28.26
N SER A 502 -35.58 2.23 -28.92
CA SER A 502 -34.12 2.40 -29.05
C SER A 502 -33.46 2.67 -27.68
N ALA A 503 -34.11 3.47 -26.83
CA ALA A 503 -33.63 3.73 -25.47
C ALA A 503 -33.66 2.47 -24.58
N VAL A 504 -34.71 1.64 -24.71
CA VAL A 504 -34.80 0.35 -24.00
C VAL A 504 -33.69 -0.61 -24.44
N ASN A 505 -33.42 -0.71 -25.74
CA ASN A 505 -32.28 -1.50 -26.24
C ASN A 505 -30.93 -1.01 -25.71
N GLN A 506 -30.75 0.31 -25.57
CA GLN A 506 -29.54 0.86 -24.96
C GLN A 506 -29.45 0.55 -23.46
N MET A 507 -30.57 0.60 -22.74
CA MET A 507 -30.62 0.19 -21.34
C MET A 507 -30.31 -1.30 -21.15
N ASP A 508 -30.77 -2.17 -22.06
CA ASP A 508 -30.42 -3.59 -22.06
C ASP A 508 -28.90 -3.80 -22.21
N GLN A 509 -28.26 -3.11 -23.16
CA GLN A 509 -26.80 -3.17 -23.32
C GLN A 509 -26.03 -2.74 -22.06
N VAL A 510 -26.45 -1.64 -21.42
CA VAL A 510 -25.84 -1.18 -20.16
C VAL A 510 -26.09 -2.19 -19.04
N THR A 511 -27.26 -2.83 -19.01
CA THR A 511 -27.58 -3.88 -18.04
C THR A 511 -26.68 -5.09 -18.20
N GLN A 512 -26.41 -5.52 -19.44
CA GLN A 512 -25.45 -6.59 -19.74
C GLN A 512 -24.01 -6.21 -19.37
N GLN A 513 -23.60 -4.96 -19.63
CA GLN A 513 -22.28 -4.46 -19.21
C GLN A 513 -22.14 -4.44 -17.68
N ASN A 514 -23.19 -4.05 -16.96
CA ASN A 514 -23.21 -4.11 -15.50
C ASN A 514 -23.06 -5.54 -14.99
N ALA A 515 -23.70 -6.52 -15.63
CA ALA A 515 -23.56 -7.93 -15.27
C ALA A 515 -22.10 -8.41 -15.46
N ALA A 516 -21.48 -8.08 -16.61
CA ALA A 516 -20.07 -8.38 -16.85
C ALA A 516 -19.13 -7.70 -15.83
N MET A 517 -19.40 -6.43 -15.49
CA MET A 517 -18.64 -5.69 -14.49
C MET A 517 -18.75 -6.32 -13.09
N VAL A 518 -19.92 -6.83 -12.73
CA VAL A 518 -20.14 -7.56 -11.47
C VAL A 518 -19.31 -8.84 -11.43
N GLU A 519 -19.25 -9.61 -12.51
CA GLU A 519 -18.40 -10.80 -12.58
C GLU A 519 -16.91 -10.45 -12.46
N GLU A 520 -16.45 -9.43 -13.19
CA GLU A 520 -15.06 -8.96 -13.14
C GLU A 520 -14.69 -8.45 -11.73
N THR A 521 -15.56 -7.67 -11.11
CA THR A 521 -15.37 -7.15 -9.74
C THR A 521 -15.28 -8.29 -8.73
N ASN A 522 -16.17 -9.28 -8.82
CA ASN A 522 -16.12 -10.45 -7.95
C ASN A 522 -14.82 -11.26 -8.13
N ALA A 523 -14.35 -11.45 -9.36
CA ALA A 523 -13.09 -12.12 -9.65
C ALA A 523 -11.88 -11.35 -9.09
N ALA A 524 -11.86 -10.03 -9.26
CA ALA A 524 -10.82 -9.15 -8.71
C ALA A 524 -10.80 -9.18 -7.18
N SER A 525 -11.97 -9.09 -6.53
CA SER A 525 -12.10 -9.20 -5.07
C SER A 525 -11.64 -10.56 -4.56
N ALA A 526 -12.01 -11.66 -5.23
CA ALA A 526 -11.56 -13.00 -4.85
C ALA A 526 -10.02 -13.13 -4.94
N THR A 527 -9.42 -12.56 -5.98
CA THR A 527 -7.96 -12.53 -6.15
C THR A 527 -7.28 -11.71 -5.04
N LEU A 528 -7.79 -10.51 -4.75
CA LEU A 528 -7.28 -9.67 -3.67
C LEU A 528 -7.39 -10.34 -2.29
N ALA A 529 -8.50 -11.03 -2.02
CA ALA A 529 -8.67 -11.79 -0.78
C ALA A 529 -7.61 -12.90 -0.66
N GLN A 530 -7.32 -13.60 -1.76
CA GLN A 530 -6.30 -14.65 -1.79
C GLN A 530 -4.88 -14.09 -1.61
N GLU A 531 -4.55 -12.95 -2.23
CA GLU A 531 -3.27 -12.27 -2.03
C GLU A 531 -3.11 -11.78 -0.59
N THR A 532 -4.18 -11.22 -0.01
CA THR A 532 -4.20 -10.73 1.36
C THR A 532 -4.00 -11.87 2.36
N GLU A 533 -4.62 -13.03 2.14
CA GLU A 533 -4.38 -14.24 2.93
C GLU A 533 -2.93 -14.74 2.79
N THR A 534 -2.36 -14.71 1.58
CA THR A 534 -0.96 -15.08 1.35
C THR A 534 -0.01 -14.16 2.11
N LEU A 535 -0.23 -12.85 2.06
CA LEU A 535 0.56 -11.87 2.82
C LEU A 535 0.41 -12.06 4.33
N ARG A 536 -0.79 -12.34 4.81
CA ARG A 536 -1.06 -12.66 6.22
C ARG A 536 -0.26 -13.88 6.67
N GLN A 537 -0.21 -14.94 5.86
CA GLN A 537 0.58 -16.15 6.15
C GLN A 537 2.09 -15.87 6.16
N LEU A 538 2.58 -15.01 5.27
CA LEU A 538 4.00 -14.62 5.26
C LEU A 538 4.37 -13.83 6.51
N ILE A 539 3.51 -12.91 6.96
CA ILE A 539 3.74 -12.14 8.19
C ILE A 539 3.58 -13.01 9.45
N ALA A 540 2.67 -13.98 9.44
CA ALA A 540 2.45 -14.90 10.56
C ALA A 540 3.67 -15.76 10.89
N ARG A 541 4.69 -15.82 10.00
CA ARG A 541 5.98 -16.44 10.31
C ARG A 541 6.83 -15.64 11.29
N PHE A 542 6.50 -14.37 11.50
CA PHE A 542 7.19 -13.48 12.42
C PHE A 542 6.39 -13.31 13.71
N GLU A 543 7.06 -13.45 14.85
CA GLU A 543 6.48 -13.17 16.15
C GLU A 543 6.54 -11.67 16.42
N LEU A 544 5.38 -11.00 16.37
CA LEU A 544 5.27 -9.56 16.53
C LEU A 544 4.80 -9.19 17.93
N SER A 545 5.49 -8.22 18.54
CA SER A 545 5.12 -7.67 19.84
C SER A 545 3.70 -7.09 19.79
N GLY A 546 2.77 -7.67 20.57
CA GLY A 546 1.37 -7.23 20.64
C GLY A 546 0.36 -8.07 19.83
N THR A 547 0.80 -9.11 19.11
CA THR A 547 -0.13 -10.06 18.45
C THR A 547 -0.61 -11.21 19.34
N ALA A 548 -0.02 -11.37 20.54
CA ALA A 548 -0.37 -12.42 21.50
C ALA A 548 -1.75 -12.27 22.17
N SER A 549 -2.61 -11.33 21.74
CA SER A 549 -3.96 -11.20 22.29
C SER A 549 -5.02 -10.87 21.26
N GLN A 550 -4.95 -11.47 20.06
CA GLN A 550 -6.11 -11.56 19.17
C GLN A 550 -5.94 -12.70 18.14
N ALA A 551 -5.51 -13.87 18.60
CA ALA A 551 -5.96 -15.06 17.91
C ALA A 551 -7.49 -15.09 18.05
N PRO A 552 -8.28 -15.15 16.96
CA PRO A 552 -9.67 -15.56 17.10
C PRO A 552 -9.60 -16.95 17.69
N ARG A 553 -9.91 -17.06 18.98
CA ARG A 553 -10.27 -18.32 19.61
C ARG A 553 -11.28 -18.93 18.64
N ALA A 554 -10.88 -19.97 17.92
CA ALA A 554 -11.78 -20.72 17.05
C ALA A 554 -13.06 -20.89 17.85
N ALA A 555 -14.14 -20.23 17.40
CA ALA A 555 -15.41 -20.32 18.07
C ALA A 555 -15.68 -21.81 18.17
N ALA A 556 -15.74 -22.32 19.41
CA ALA A 556 -16.20 -23.67 19.65
C ALA A 556 -17.47 -23.85 18.82
N PRO A 557 -17.60 -24.93 18.04
CA PRO A 557 -18.80 -25.14 17.24
C PRO A 557 -19.98 -25.01 18.20
N ALA A 558 -20.86 -24.04 17.91
CA ALA A 558 -22.09 -23.87 18.65
C ALA A 558 -22.75 -25.26 18.80
N PRO A 559 -23.27 -25.61 19.98
CA PRO A 559 -23.92 -26.90 20.16
C PRO A 559 -24.98 -27.02 19.07
N ARG A 560 -24.86 -28.05 18.23
CA ARG A 560 -25.88 -28.40 17.23
C ARG A 560 -27.21 -28.41 17.97
N SER A 561 -28.06 -27.43 17.67
CA SER A 561 -29.46 -27.48 18.04
C SER A 561 -30.01 -28.79 17.50
N GLN A 562 -30.46 -29.63 18.43
CA GLN A 562 -31.20 -30.83 18.08
C GLN A 562 -32.38 -30.44 17.19
N PRO A 563 -32.74 -31.23 16.17
CA PRO A 563 -33.94 -30.98 15.41
C PRO A 563 -35.13 -31.14 16.38
N GLU A 564 -35.89 -30.07 16.60
CA GLU A 564 -37.20 -30.17 17.22
C GLU A 564 -38.06 -31.17 16.42
N PRO A 565 -38.87 -32.00 17.10
CA PRO A 565 -39.77 -32.89 16.41
C PRO A 565 -40.79 -32.06 15.62
N ARG A 566 -40.83 -32.31 14.30
CA ARG A 566 -41.83 -31.75 13.38
C ARG A 566 -43.24 -31.99 13.92
N SER A 567 -43.86 -30.92 14.41
CA SER A 567 -45.30 -30.84 14.56
C SER A 567 -45.96 -31.00 13.19
N ALA A 568 -46.93 -31.91 13.11
CA ALA A 568 -47.69 -32.20 11.91
C ALA A 568 -48.33 -30.95 11.28
N ALA A 569 -48.29 -30.89 9.95
CA ALA A 569 -48.92 -29.86 9.14
C ALA A 569 -50.46 -29.86 9.30
N PRO A 570 -51.12 -28.70 9.34
CA PRO A 570 -52.55 -28.62 9.08
C PRO A 570 -52.82 -28.67 7.57
N ALA A 571 -53.88 -29.40 7.20
CA ALA A 571 -54.39 -29.62 5.85
C ALA A 571 -54.76 -28.31 5.10
N PRO A 572 -54.82 -28.33 3.75
CA PRO A 572 -55.01 -27.11 2.96
C PRO A 572 -56.46 -26.61 3.06
N ARG A 573 -56.63 -25.33 3.43
CA ARG A 573 -57.91 -24.63 3.29
C ARG A 573 -58.05 -24.09 1.87
N ARG A 574 -59.16 -24.47 1.24
CA ARG A 574 -59.65 -24.02 -0.07
C ARG A 574 -59.66 -22.49 -0.19
N ALA A 575 -59.30 -22.04 -1.38
CA ALA A 575 -59.32 -20.66 -1.86
C ALA A 575 -60.68 -19.97 -1.64
N ALA A 576 -60.61 -18.71 -1.20
CA ALA A 576 -61.70 -17.75 -1.31
C ALA A 576 -61.22 -16.60 -2.21
N ILE A 577 -62.00 -16.36 -3.27
CA ILE A 577 -61.84 -15.29 -4.25
C ILE A 577 -62.13 -13.94 -3.56
N PRO A 578 -61.28 -12.90 -3.67
CA PRO A 578 -61.69 -11.55 -3.34
C PRO A 578 -62.39 -10.92 -4.54
N ALA A 579 -63.65 -10.55 -4.33
CA ALA A 579 -64.46 -9.77 -5.23
C ALA A 579 -63.89 -8.34 -5.39
N THR A 580 -63.83 -7.89 -6.63
CA THR A 580 -63.64 -6.49 -7.03
C THR A 580 -64.78 -5.61 -6.49
N ARG A 581 -64.43 -4.51 -5.83
CA ARG A 581 -65.25 -3.29 -5.78
C ARG A 581 -64.36 -2.07 -5.90
N GLY A 582 -64.53 -1.36 -7.02
CA GLY A 582 -64.07 0.01 -7.16
C GLY A 582 -64.93 0.96 -6.33
N ASN A 583 -64.28 2.00 -5.80
CA ASN A 583 -64.79 3.36 -5.83
C ASN A 583 -63.65 4.35 -5.50
N THR A 584 -63.23 5.05 -6.54
CA THR A 584 -63.04 6.50 -6.59
C THR A 584 -63.29 7.29 -5.30
N ALA A 585 -62.23 7.97 -4.82
CA ALA A 585 -62.32 9.31 -4.25
C ALA A 585 -60.98 10.03 -4.47
N LEU A 586 -61.01 10.98 -5.39
CA LEU A 586 -59.94 11.94 -5.68
C LEU A 586 -59.64 12.78 -4.43
N LYS A 587 -58.35 12.92 -4.11
CA LYS A 587 -57.84 14.04 -3.31
C LYS A 587 -56.70 14.67 -4.10
N SER A 588 -56.98 15.85 -4.66
CA SER A 588 -56.04 16.75 -5.30
C SER A 588 -55.28 17.50 -4.22
N ASP A 589 -53.96 17.34 -4.16
CA ASP A 589 -53.06 18.32 -3.53
C ASP A 589 -52.20 18.93 -4.64
N ASP A 590 -52.40 20.24 -4.81
CA ASP A 590 -51.63 21.18 -5.61
C ASP A 590 -50.14 21.12 -5.23
N TRP A 591 -49.27 20.98 -6.24
CA TRP A 591 -47.89 21.41 -6.16
C TRP A 591 -47.55 22.20 -7.43
N GLN A 592 -47.63 23.53 -7.30
CA GLN A 592 -46.93 24.48 -8.14
C GLN A 592 -45.50 24.63 -7.60
N GLU A 593 -44.50 24.30 -8.42
CA GLU A 593 -43.23 25.02 -8.61
C GLU A 593 -42.22 24.10 -9.32
N PHE A 594 -41.98 24.38 -10.61
CA PHE A 594 -40.70 24.21 -11.29
C PHE A 594 -40.55 25.32 -12.34
#